data_AF-G5S013-F1
#
_entry.id   AF-G5S013-F1
#
_cell.length_a   1.000
_cell.length_b   1.000
_cell.length_c   1.000
_cell.angle_alpha   90.00
_cell.angle_beta   90.00
_cell.angle_gamma   90.00
#
_symmetry.space_group_name_H-M   'P 1'
#
loop_
_entity.id
_entity.type
_entity.pdbx_description
1 polymer ?
#
loop_
_entity_poly.entity_id
_entity_poly.type
_entity_poly.pdbx_seq_one_letter_code
_entity_poly.pdbx_strand_id
1 'polypeptide(L)' 'MNAFNPTQFRAQFPALADAGVYLDSAATALKPQAVIDATHQFYCLSAGNVHRSQFAQAQR' A
#
# COMPACT_ATOMS: atom_id res chain seq x y z
N MET A 1 -20.28 0.05 15.87
CA MET A 1 -19.12 -0.80 15.52
C MET A 1 -19.21 -1.09 14.03
N ASN A 2 -18.17 -0.81 13.23
CA ASN A 2 -18.17 -1.19 11.82
C ASN A 2 -17.91 -2.69 11.71
N ALA A 3 -18.71 -3.40 10.90
CA ALA A 3 -18.52 -4.82 10.67
C ALA A 3 -17.25 -5.07 9.84
N PHE A 4 -16.43 -6.03 10.26
CA PHE A 4 -15.27 -6.46 9.49
C PHE A 4 -15.71 -7.31 8.29
N ASN A 5 -15.18 -7.00 7.09
CA ASN A 5 -15.42 -7.78 5.88
C ASN A 5 -14.11 -8.46 5.44
N PRO A 6 -13.96 -9.79 5.68
CA PRO A 6 -12.74 -10.52 5.32
C PRO A 6 -12.41 -10.49 3.83
N THR A 7 -13.43 -10.55 2.96
CA THR A 7 -13.25 -10.53 1.51
C THR A 7 -12.68 -9.19 1.06
N GLN A 8 -13.21 -8.09 1.61
CA GLN A 8 -12.72 -6.75 1.33
C GLN A 8 -11.29 -6.54 1.85
N PHE A 9 -10.96 -7.07 3.03
CA PHE A 9 -9.62 -7.03 3.58
C PHE A 9 -8.63 -7.81 2.72
N ARG A 10 -8.98 -9.04 2.32
CA ARG A 10 -8.13 -9.90 1.48
C ARG A 10 -7.81 -9.25 0.13
N ALA A 11 -8.76 -8.53 -0.46
CA ALA A 11 -8.58 -7.81 -1.73
C ALA A 11 -7.49 -6.72 -1.69
N GLN A 12 -7.05 -6.28 -0.50
CA GLN A 12 -5.98 -5.29 -0.37
C GLN A 12 -4.58 -5.87 -0.58
N PHE A 13 -4.41 -7.20 -0.66
CA PHE A 13 -3.09 -7.85 -0.71
C PHE A 13 -2.85 -8.46 -2.10
N PRO A 14 -2.23 -7.73 -3.04
CA PRO A 14 -2.08 -8.17 -4.43
C PRO A 14 -1.26 -9.46 -4.58
N ALA A 15 -0.30 -9.71 -3.68
CA ALA A 15 0.51 -10.93 -3.69
C ALA A 15 -0.32 -12.23 -3.55
N LEU A 16 -1.55 -12.16 -3.01
CA LEU A 16 -2.44 -13.32 -2.89
C LEU A 16 -2.97 -13.84 -4.23
N ALA A 17 -2.83 -13.07 -5.31
CA ALA A 17 -3.14 -13.57 -6.66
C ALA A 17 -2.18 -14.68 -7.11
N ASP A 18 -0.95 -14.69 -6.58
CA ASP A 18 0.13 -15.61 -6.99
C ASP A 18 0.61 -16.52 -5.84
N ALA A 19 0.46 -16.08 -4.58
CA ALA A 19 0.96 -16.80 -3.39
C ALA A 19 0.21 -18.11 -3.05
N GLY A 20 -0.85 -18.47 -3.79
CA GLY A 20 -1.70 -19.61 -3.47
C GLY A 20 -2.30 -19.52 -2.06
N VAL A 21 -2.17 -20.59 -1.28
CA VAL A 21 -2.58 -20.63 0.13
C VAL A 21 -1.39 -20.26 1.02
N TYR A 22 -1.28 -18.98 1.36
CA TYR A 22 -0.19 -18.45 2.17
C TYR A 22 -0.46 -18.65 3.68
N LEU A 23 0.27 -19.57 4.32
CA LEU A 23 0.14 -19.92 5.75
C LEU A 23 1.44 -19.68 6.55
N ASP A 24 2.21 -18.65 6.19
CA ASP A 24 3.48 -18.32 6.86
C ASP A 24 3.55 -16.84 7.31
N SER A 25 2.38 -16.24 7.61
CA SER A 25 2.30 -14.85 8.08
C SER A 25 3.02 -14.60 9.40
N ALA A 26 3.31 -15.65 10.19
CA ALA A 26 4.07 -15.56 11.43
C ALA A 26 5.56 -15.25 11.17
N ALA A 27 6.13 -15.77 10.07
CA ALA A 27 7.47 -15.41 9.65
C ALA A 27 7.50 -14.01 9.03
N THR A 28 6.56 -13.69 8.14
CA THR A 28 6.40 -12.33 7.59
C THR A 28 5.01 -12.11 6.99
N ALA A 29 4.41 -10.94 7.23
CA ALA A 29 3.10 -10.62 6.65
C ALA A 29 3.22 -10.11 5.20
N LEU A 30 2.26 -10.49 4.34
CA LEU A 30 2.07 -9.85 3.04
C LEU A 30 1.74 -8.36 3.18
N LYS A 31 2.01 -7.58 2.13
CA LYS A 31 1.85 -6.12 2.18
C LYS A 31 0.54 -5.71 1.50
N PRO A 32 -0.28 -4.85 2.13
CA PRO A 32 -1.44 -4.28 1.46
C PRO A 32 -1.01 -3.22 0.43
N GLN A 33 -1.88 -2.92 -0.53
CA GLN A 33 -1.61 -1.95 -1.61
C GLN A 33 -1.15 -0.59 -1.08
N ALA A 34 -1.75 -0.11 0.02
CA ALA A 34 -1.37 1.17 0.64
C ALA A 34 0.11 1.26 1.04
N VAL A 35 0.73 0.15 1.49
CA VAL A 35 2.16 0.13 1.83
C VAL A 35 3.00 0.20 0.55
N ILE A 36 2.61 -0.55 -0.48
CA ILE A 36 3.28 -0.56 -1.78
C ILE A 36 3.25 0.84 -2.39
N ASP A 37 2.08 1.48 -2.41
CA ASP A 37 1.89 2.82 -2.96
C ASP A 37 2.70 3.86 -2.21
N ALA A 38 2.71 3.82 -0.87
CA ALA A 38 3.48 4.75 -0.06
C ALA A 38 5.00 4.59 -0.30
N THR A 39 5.50 3.36 -0.38
CA THR A 39 6.91 3.10 -0.70
C THR A 39 7.26 3.53 -2.13
N HIS A 40 6.38 3.25 -3.09
CA HIS A 40 6.55 3.69 -4.48
C HIS A 40 6.58 5.22 -4.57
N GLN A 41 5.65 5.93 -3.94
CA GLN A 41 5.67 7.38 -3.87
C GLN A 41 6.95 7.90 -3.23
N PHE A 42 7.39 7.32 -2.11
CA PHE A 42 8.62 7.76 -1.46
C PHE A 42 9.84 7.67 -2.39
N TYR A 43 9.98 6.59 -3.16
CA TYR A 43 11.14 6.39 -4.03
C TYR A 43 11.00 7.07 -5.41
N CYS A 44 9.79 7.26 -5.91
CA CYS A 44 9.55 7.92 -7.21
C CYS A 44 9.47 9.44 -7.09
N LEU A 45 9.14 9.97 -5.91
CA LEU A 45 9.06 11.40 -5.67
C LEU A 45 10.37 11.90 -5.06
N SER A 46 10.82 13.08 -5.49
CA SER A 46 12.01 13.71 -4.92
C SER A 46 11.80 13.94 -3.42
N ALA A 47 12.71 13.41 -2.60
CA ALA A 47 12.80 13.70 -1.16
C ALA A 47 13.45 15.07 -0.86
N GLY A 48 13.70 15.88 -1.90
CA GLY A 48 14.28 17.21 -1.79
C GLY A 48 13.27 18.28 -1.35
N ASN A 49 13.78 19.31 -0.69
CA ASN A 49 13.13 20.54 -0.22
C ASN A 49 12.42 21.40 -1.29
N VAL A 50 12.39 20.98 -2.55
CA VAL A 50 11.69 21.68 -3.64
C VAL A 50 10.76 20.70 -4.36
N HIS A 51 9.50 20.67 -3.93
CA HIS A 51 8.43 19.91 -4.59
C HIS A 51 7.71 20.82 -5.60
N ARG A 52 8.29 21.05 -6.80
CA ARG A 52 7.76 22.03 -7.78
C ARG A 52 6.37 21.74 -8.38
N SER A 53 5.70 20.64 -8.04
CA SER A 53 4.38 20.31 -8.61
C SER A 53 3.61 19.20 -7.88
N GLN A 54 4.05 18.80 -6.68
CA GLN A 54 3.63 17.52 -6.08
C GLN A 54 2.92 17.63 -4.73
N PHE A 55 2.65 18.85 -4.29
CA PHE A 55 1.82 19.10 -3.12
C PHE A 55 0.34 19.14 -3.53
N ALA A 56 -0.53 18.43 -2.81
CA ALA A 56 -1.99 18.51 -3.03
C ALA A 56 -2.53 19.95 -2.90
N GLN A 57 -1.80 20.83 -2.21
CA GLN A 57 -2.11 22.25 -2.06
C GLN A 57 -1.63 23.13 -3.23
N ALA A 58 -0.82 22.60 -4.16
CA ALA A 58 -0.33 23.35 -5.33
C ALA A 58 -1.26 23.24 -6.57
N GLN A 59 -2.35 22.47 -6.46
CA GLN A 59 -3.37 22.30 -7.51
C GLN A 59 -4.68 23.05 -7.23
N ARG A 60 -4.69 23.96 -6.24
CA ARG A 60 -5.74 24.97 -6.07
C ARG A 60 -5.28 26.30 -6.65
#